data_AF-A0A954SRN9-F1
#
_entry.id   AF-A0A954SRN9-F1
#
_cell.length_a   1.000
_cell.length_b   1.000
_cell.length_c   1.000
_cell.angle_alpha   90.00
_cell.angle_beta   90.00
_cell.angle_gamma   90.00
#
_symmetry.space_group_name_H-M   'P 1'
#
loop_
_entity.id
_entity.type
_entity.pdbx_description
1 polymer ?
#
loop_
_entity_poly.entity_id
_entity_poly.type
_entity_poly.pdbx_seq_one_letter_code
_entity_poly.pdbx_strand_id
1 'polypeptide(L)'
;MPIFSLRNLSLKMCLASVLLVIGTLAIPYNSVASAEREELAGDLKTIIRTGQDFERNRSWAKAIEIYEQGLEKWTHTDLEYGLRRSKIHFAIERRYDDSSFRQSLGEMSRENAIDVLEEVMGKVRGNYVDNISETSFLAHGTESLYLALSNKRFLEENLSDIQPIRIQTLRKALREHYWNRPVNDHEDGIEMVREVCALTRDEIGLSASSTVMEYIFGG
;
A
#
# COMPACT_ATOMS: atom_id res chain seq x y z
N MET A 1 -93.92 -27.47 -45.06
CA MET A 1 -93.98 -28.62 -44.14
C MET A 1 -93.40 -29.84 -44.86
N PRO A 2 -92.79 -30.85 -44.19
CA PRO A 2 -92.33 -30.98 -42.78
C PRO A 2 -90.78 -30.79 -42.69
N ILE A 3 -90.00 -31.03 -41.61
CA ILE A 3 -90.16 -30.94 -40.13
C ILE A 3 -88.77 -30.67 -39.48
N PHE A 4 -88.77 -30.35 -38.18
CA PHE A 4 -87.64 -30.13 -37.25
C PHE A 4 -86.54 -31.21 -37.16
N SER A 5 -85.33 -30.79 -36.74
CA SER A 5 -84.75 -31.25 -35.46
C SER A 5 -83.73 -30.25 -34.87
N LEU A 6 -83.74 -30.10 -33.54
CA LEU A 6 -82.86 -29.24 -32.72
C LEU A 6 -81.98 -30.11 -31.81
N ARG A 7 -80.83 -29.54 -31.36
CA ARG A 7 -79.88 -29.94 -30.26
C ARG A 7 -78.43 -30.09 -30.78
N ASN A 8 -77.36 -29.61 -30.12
CA ASN A 8 -77.13 -28.93 -28.82
C ASN A 8 -76.13 -27.78 -29.08
N LEU A 9 -76.26 -26.55 -28.56
CA LEU A 9 -75.95 -26.06 -27.20
C LEU A 9 -74.55 -26.45 -26.63
N SER A 10 -73.54 -25.60 -26.87
CA SER A 10 -72.34 -25.35 -26.03
C SER A 10 -71.46 -24.29 -26.72
N LEU A 11 -71.60 -23.00 -26.42
CA LEU A 11 -70.87 -22.27 -25.36
C LEU A 11 -69.32 -22.28 -25.52
N LYS A 12 -68.81 -21.53 -26.50
CA LYS A 12 -67.43 -20.98 -26.49
C LYS A 12 -67.38 -19.55 -27.05
N MET A 13 -67.89 -18.59 -26.28
CA MET A 13 -67.54 -17.17 -26.44
C MET A 13 -66.26 -16.85 -25.64
N CYS A 14 -65.59 -15.77 -26.04
CA CYS A 14 -64.54 -15.06 -25.29
C CYS A 14 -63.26 -15.85 -24.94
N LEU A 15 -62.28 -15.84 -25.87
CA LEU A 15 -60.85 -15.94 -25.52
C LEU A 15 -59.96 -15.40 -26.67
N ALA A 16 -60.19 -14.14 -27.06
CA ALA A 16 -59.46 -13.46 -28.14
C ALA A 16 -59.26 -11.96 -27.89
N SER A 17 -59.00 -11.53 -26.64
CA SER A 17 -58.84 -10.10 -26.30
C SER A 17 -57.94 -9.81 -25.08
N VAL A 18 -56.98 -10.69 -24.75
CA VAL A 18 -55.93 -10.40 -23.75
C VAL A 18 -54.57 -10.80 -24.32
N LEU A 19 -54.11 -10.05 -25.32
CA LEU A 19 -52.80 -10.23 -25.96
C LEU A 19 -52.25 -8.89 -26.46
N LEU A 20 -52.23 -7.89 -25.57
CA LEU A 20 -51.51 -6.64 -25.78
C LEU A 20 -51.11 -6.02 -24.43
N VAL A 21 -49.94 -5.36 -24.40
CA VAL A 21 -49.41 -4.58 -23.26
C VAL A 21 -48.95 -5.38 -22.02
N ILE A 22 -48.06 -6.36 -22.24
CA ILE A 22 -46.85 -6.50 -21.40
C ILE A 22 -45.63 -6.41 -22.33
N GLY A 23 -45.56 -5.31 -23.08
CA GLY A 23 -44.43 -4.96 -23.93
C GLY A 23 -43.50 -4.01 -23.20
N THR A 24 -42.19 -4.30 -23.26
CA THR A 24 -41.09 -3.40 -22.87
C THR A 24 -41.17 -2.77 -21.47
N LEU A 25 -40.64 -3.49 -20.48
CA LEU A 25 -39.64 -2.95 -19.54
C LEU A 25 -38.86 -4.08 -18.83
N ALA A 26 -38.55 -5.16 -19.56
CA ALA A 26 -37.51 -6.08 -19.17
C ALA A 26 -36.15 -5.41 -19.41
N ILE A 27 -35.77 -4.50 -18.51
CA ILE A 27 -34.37 -4.08 -18.37
C ILE A 27 -33.61 -5.37 -18.07
N PRO A 28 -32.70 -5.84 -18.95
CA PRO A 28 -31.99 -7.07 -18.68
C PRO A 28 -31.14 -6.83 -17.42
N TYR A 29 -31.32 -7.66 -16.40
CA TYR A 29 -30.64 -7.53 -15.10
C TYR A 29 -29.12 -7.31 -15.23
N ASN A 30 -28.51 -7.96 -16.24
CA ASN A 30 -27.10 -7.77 -16.60
C ASN A 30 -26.71 -6.33 -16.97
N SER A 31 -27.61 -5.49 -17.49
CA SER A 31 -27.32 -4.10 -17.88
C SER A 31 -27.19 -3.16 -16.68
N VAL A 32 -28.00 -3.37 -15.63
CA VAL A 32 -27.88 -2.62 -14.37
C VAL A 32 -26.62 -3.09 -13.63
N ALA A 33 -26.43 -4.41 -13.51
CA ALA A 33 -25.25 -4.98 -12.86
C ALA A 33 -23.94 -4.69 -13.63
N SER A 34 -23.98 -4.42 -14.94
CA SER A 34 -22.79 -3.95 -15.68
C SER A 34 -22.53 -2.47 -15.45
N ALA A 35 -23.56 -1.62 -15.45
CA ALA A 35 -23.43 -0.19 -15.21
C ALA A 35 -22.90 0.11 -13.80
N GLU A 36 -23.45 -0.56 -12.77
CA GLU A 36 -23.00 -0.45 -11.38
C GLU A 36 -21.53 -0.86 -11.21
N ARG A 37 -21.08 -1.93 -11.89
CA ARG A 37 -19.67 -2.34 -11.89
C ARG A 37 -18.75 -1.37 -12.64
N GLU A 38 -19.23 -0.74 -13.70
CA GLU A 38 -18.48 0.24 -14.48
C GLU A 38 -18.32 1.56 -13.71
N GLU A 39 -19.37 2.02 -13.04
CA GLU A 39 -19.35 3.15 -12.09
C GLU A 39 -18.40 2.88 -10.92
N LEU A 40 -18.54 1.72 -10.26
CA LEU A 40 -17.66 1.30 -9.17
C LEU A 40 -16.18 1.21 -9.58
N ALA A 41 -15.89 0.79 -10.81
CA ALA A 41 -14.54 0.77 -11.37
C ALA A 41 -14.03 2.16 -11.77
N GLY A 42 -14.93 3.09 -12.12
CA GLY A 42 -14.63 4.50 -12.35
C GLY A 42 -14.23 5.23 -11.06
N ASP A 43 -14.99 5.01 -9.99
CA ASP A 43 -14.72 5.53 -8.65
C ASP A 43 -13.37 5.07 -8.11
N LEU A 44 -13.10 3.75 -8.16
CA LEU A 44 -11.83 3.17 -7.73
C LEU A 44 -10.63 3.80 -8.47
N LYS A 45 -10.70 3.94 -9.80
CA LYS A 45 -9.65 4.60 -10.61
C LYS A 45 -9.47 6.07 -10.21
N THR A 46 -10.57 6.75 -9.91
CA THR A 46 -10.56 8.17 -9.51
C THR A 46 -9.88 8.34 -8.15
N ILE A 47 -10.15 7.46 -7.18
CA ILE A 47 -9.53 7.46 -5.85
C ILE A 47 -8.03 7.12 -5.94
N ILE A 48 -7.65 6.07 -6.66
CA ILE A 48 -6.23 5.71 -6.88
C ILE A 48 -5.47 6.89 -7.48
N ARG A 49 -6.02 7.52 -8.51
CA ARG A 49 -5.42 8.71 -9.15
C ARG A 49 -5.34 9.89 -8.17
N THR A 50 -6.39 10.17 -7.41
CA THR A 50 -6.41 11.28 -6.44
C THR A 50 -5.36 11.10 -5.35
N GLY A 51 -5.19 9.88 -4.83
CA GLY A 51 -4.11 9.54 -3.90
C GLY A 51 -2.73 9.77 -4.51
N GLN A 52 -2.50 9.27 -5.74
CA GLN A 52 -1.25 9.48 -6.48
C GLN A 52 -0.98 10.96 -6.76
N ASP A 53 -2.02 11.76 -7.00
CA ASP A 53 -1.91 13.21 -7.20
C ASP A 53 -1.48 13.90 -5.90
N PHE A 54 -1.97 13.47 -4.73
CA PHE A 54 -1.47 13.95 -3.44
C PHE A 54 -0.03 13.49 -3.15
N GLU A 55 0.35 12.25 -3.47
CA GLU A 55 1.73 11.76 -3.34
C GLU A 55 2.71 12.58 -4.18
N ARG A 56 2.40 12.86 -5.46
CA ARG A 56 3.25 13.70 -6.33
C ARG A 56 3.40 15.13 -5.81
N ASN A 57 2.39 15.63 -5.09
CA ASN A 57 2.41 16.93 -4.41
C ASN A 57 2.96 16.85 -2.96
N ARG A 58 3.57 15.72 -2.54
CA ARG A 58 4.07 15.45 -1.17
C ARG A 58 3.03 15.70 -0.06
N SER A 59 1.75 15.63 -0.40
CA SER A 59 0.64 15.85 0.53
C SER A 59 0.25 14.55 1.23
N TRP A 60 1.22 13.90 1.89
CA TRP A 60 1.10 12.51 2.35
C TRP A 60 -0.10 12.27 3.27
N ALA A 61 -0.42 13.20 4.17
CA ALA A 61 -1.61 13.09 5.01
C ALA A 61 -2.91 12.97 4.20
N LYS A 62 -3.05 13.76 3.13
CA LYS A 62 -4.21 13.69 2.22
C LYS A 62 -4.20 12.42 1.36
N ALA A 63 -3.02 11.93 0.98
CA ALA A 63 -2.90 10.65 0.29
C ALA A 63 -3.38 9.50 1.20
N ILE A 64 -2.96 9.50 2.48
CA ILE A 64 -3.41 8.54 3.51
C ILE A 64 -4.94 8.58 3.64
N GLU A 65 -5.53 9.77 3.85
CA GLU A 65 -6.99 9.94 3.96
C GLU A 65 -7.74 9.35 2.75
N ILE A 66 -7.27 9.63 1.52
CA ILE A 66 -7.89 9.12 0.29
C ILE A 66 -7.75 7.60 0.15
N TYR A 67 -6.60 7.02 0.49
CA TYR A 67 -6.41 5.58 0.41
C TYR A 67 -7.20 4.83 1.50
N GLU A 68 -7.34 5.38 2.71
CA GLU A 68 -8.18 4.81 3.77
C GLU A 68 -9.68 4.83 3.38
N GLN A 69 -10.19 5.96 2.87
CA GLN A 69 -11.55 6.05 2.31
C GLN A 69 -11.79 5.10 1.12
N GLY A 70 -10.74 4.78 0.36
CA GLY A 70 -10.78 3.75 -0.66
C GLY A 70 -10.92 2.35 -0.07
N LEU A 71 -10.10 2.01 0.93
CA LEU A 71 -10.07 0.67 1.53
C LEU A 71 -11.34 0.33 2.33
N GLU A 72 -12.09 1.34 2.79
CA GLU A 72 -13.45 1.15 3.35
C GLU A 72 -14.43 0.52 2.34
N LYS A 73 -14.20 0.70 1.03
CA LYS A 73 -15.10 0.29 -0.05
C LYS A 73 -14.52 -0.79 -0.97
N TRP A 74 -13.20 -0.83 -1.16
CA TRP A 74 -12.51 -1.74 -2.07
C TRP A 74 -11.28 -2.36 -1.43
N THR A 75 -11.24 -3.69 -1.34
CA THR A 75 -9.97 -4.43 -1.15
C THR A 75 -9.21 -4.40 -2.47
N HIS A 76 -8.16 -3.57 -2.58
CA HIS A 76 -7.39 -3.40 -3.81
C HIS A 76 -5.92 -3.10 -3.52
N THR A 77 -5.01 -3.86 -4.13
CA THR A 77 -3.57 -3.81 -3.85
C THR A 77 -2.94 -2.43 -4.07
N ASP A 78 -3.41 -1.67 -5.07
CA ASP A 78 -2.91 -0.31 -5.32
C ASP A 78 -3.28 0.67 -4.20
N LEU A 79 -4.42 0.47 -3.52
CA LEU A 79 -4.83 1.28 -2.38
C LEU A 79 -4.03 0.90 -1.13
N GLU A 80 -3.84 -0.40 -0.88
CA GLU A 80 -3.01 -0.92 0.22
C GLU A 80 -1.55 -0.43 0.09
N TYR A 81 -0.98 -0.54 -1.12
CA TYR A 81 0.39 -0.12 -1.40
C TYR A 81 0.54 1.41 -1.36
N GLY A 82 -0.43 2.16 -1.90
CA GLY A 82 -0.46 3.62 -1.82
C GLY A 82 -0.55 4.12 -0.38
N LEU A 83 -1.44 3.53 0.43
CA LEU A 83 -1.59 3.84 1.85
C LEU A 83 -0.28 3.60 2.60
N ARG A 84 0.32 2.41 2.42
CA ARG A 84 1.51 2.01 3.16
C ARG A 84 2.73 2.87 2.77
N ARG A 85 2.93 3.14 1.47
CA ARG A 85 3.94 4.08 0.97
C ARG A 85 3.75 5.49 1.53
N SER A 86 2.52 6.00 1.51
CA SER A 86 2.20 7.34 2.02
C SER A 86 2.43 7.45 3.53
N LYS A 87 2.10 6.42 4.32
CA LYS A 87 2.39 6.35 5.77
C LYS A 87 3.89 6.39 6.04
N ILE A 88 4.70 5.64 5.29
CA ILE A 88 6.16 5.66 5.44
C ILE A 88 6.73 7.05 5.10
N HIS A 89 6.34 7.66 3.97
CA HIS A 89 6.80 9.01 3.62
C HIS A 89 6.41 10.08 4.65
N PHE A 90 5.19 10.02 5.18
CA PHE A 90 4.71 10.91 6.24
C PHE A 90 5.50 10.73 7.55
N ALA A 91 5.76 9.48 7.95
CA ALA A 91 6.55 9.17 9.14
C ALA A 91 7.99 9.67 9.00
N ILE A 92 8.62 9.50 7.84
CA ILE A 92 9.96 10.03 7.54
C ILE A 92 9.96 11.56 7.64
N GLU A 93 9.06 12.27 6.96
CA GLU A 93 9.05 13.75 7.02
C GLU A 93 8.87 14.27 8.45
N ARG A 94 7.91 13.74 9.20
CA ARG A 94 7.71 14.12 10.61
C ARG A 94 8.95 13.88 11.48
N ARG A 95 9.67 12.78 11.25
CA ARG A 95 10.85 12.42 12.03
C ARG A 95 12.04 13.32 11.71
N TYR A 96 12.28 13.60 10.44
CA TYR A 96 13.35 14.49 10.01
C TYR A 96 13.03 15.98 10.24
N ASP A 97 11.76 16.35 10.46
CA ASP A 97 11.38 17.69 10.95
C ASP A 97 11.59 17.87 12.46
N ASP A 98 11.64 16.80 13.25
CA ASP A 98 11.96 16.85 14.68
C ASP A 98 13.46 17.11 14.94
N SER A 99 13.78 18.21 15.61
CA SER A 99 15.17 18.59 15.93
C SER A 99 15.85 17.65 16.93
N SER A 100 15.09 17.03 17.84
CA SER A 100 15.65 16.10 18.83
C SER A 100 16.14 14.83 18.16
N PHE A 101 15.36 14.29 17.22
CA PHE A 101 15.75 13.15 16.40
C PHE A 101 17.01 13.43 15.56
N ARG A 102 17.07 14.60 14.90
CA ARG A 102 18.25 15.01 14.13
C ARG A 102 19.51 15.12 14.98
N GLN A 103 19.39 15.68 16.19
CA GLN A 103 20.52 15.74 17.13
C GLN A 103 20.99 14.34 17.51
N SER A 104 20.07 13.43 17.87
CA SER A 104 20.42 12.05 18.21
C SER A 104 21.10 11.30 17.05
N LEU A 105 20.70 11.53 15.80
CA LEU A 105 21.36 10.94 14.63
C LEU A 105 22.83 11.33 14.50
N GLY A 106 23.16 12.60 14.77
CA GLY A 106 24.52 13.15 14.65
C GLY A 106 25.47 12.74 15.77
N GLU A 107 24.94 12.39 16.95
CA GLU A 107 25.71 11.96 18.13
C GLU A 107 25.91 10.43 18.19
N MET A 108 25.12 9.66 17.44
CA MET A 108 25.07 8.19 17.56
C MET A 108 26.16 7.48 16.74
N SER A 109 26.97 6.66 17.42
CA SER A 109 27.94 5.75 16.79
C SER A 109 27.25 4.60 16.04
N ARG A 110 27.95 3.92 15.13
CA ARG A 110 27.42 2.72 14.46
C ARG A 110 27.03 1.64 15.46
N GLU A 111 27.90 1.33 16.42
CA GLU A 111 27.65 0.23 17.36
C GLU A 111 26.45 0.58 18.25
N ASN A 112 26.38 1.81 18.78
CA ASN A 112 25.23 2.28 19.56
C ASN A 112 23.91 2.20 18.77
N ALA A 113 23.93 2.45 17.45
CA ALA A 113 22.75 2.33 16.61
C ALA A 113 22.31 0.86 16.48
N ILE A 114 23.26 -0.05 16.28
CA ILE A 114 23.01 -1.50 16.22
C ILE A 114 22.50 -2.02 17.58
N ASP A 115 23.08 -1.60 18.71
CA ASP A 115 22.61 -1.96 20.05
C ASP A 115 21.12 -1.58 20.26
N VAL A 116 20.72 -0.39 19.79
CA VAL A 116 19.31 0.06 19.85
C VAL A 116 18.41 -0.77 18.92
N LEU A 117 18.89 -1.16 17.74
CA LEU A 117 18.17 -2.07 16.85
C LEU A 117 17.96 -3.45 17.48
N GLU A 118 19.00 -4.04 18.07
CA GLU A 118 18.92 -5.32 18.81
C GLU A 118 17.89 -5.22 19.95
N GLU A 119 17.93 -4.15 20.74
CA GLU A 119 16.96 -3.92 21.82
C GLU A 119 15.52 -3.79 21.30
N VAL A 120 15.30 -3.07 20.19
CA VAL A 120 13.97 -2.91 19.57
C VAL A 120 13.47 -4.23 19.00
N MET A 121 14.28 -4.97 18.24
CA MET A 121 13.91 -6.27 17.69
C MET A 121 13.56 -7.28 18.80
N GLY A 122 14.31 -7.27 19.90
CA GLY A 122 14.01 -8.07 21.10
C GLY A 122 12.67 -7.69 21.74
N LYS A 123 12.40 -6.38 21.90
CA LYS A 123 11.12 -5.87 22.44
C LYS A 123 9.93 -6.20 21.55
N VAL A 124 10.06 -6.09 20.23
CA VAL A 124 8.97 -6.41 19.28
C VAL A 124 8.62 -7.91 19.36
N ARG A 125 9.63 -8.79 19.42
CA ARG A 125 9.39 -10.24 19.62
C ARG A 125 8.76 -10.57 20.97
N GLY A 126 9.16 -9.87 22.03
CA GLY A 126 8.73 -10.18 23.39
C GLY A 126 7.33 -9.69 23.78
N ASN A 127 6.77 -8.67 23.09
CA ASN A 127 5.57 -7.96 23.53
C ASN A 127 4.35 -8.03 22.58
N TYR A 128 4.51 -8.56 21.37
CA TYR A 128 3.40 -8.66 20.41
C TYR A 128 2.69 -10.02 20.50
N VAL A 129 1.36 -9.99 20.35
CA VAL A 129 0.50 -11.19 20.43
C VAL A 129 0.79 -12.16 19.27
N ASP A 130 1.07 -11.60 18.10
CA ASP A 130 1.56 -12.33 16.93
C ASP A 130 3.09 -12.18 16.83
N ASN A 131 3.80 -13.30 16.66
CA ASN A 131 5.25 -13.31 16.58
C ASN A 131 5.72 -12.81 15.21
N ILE A 132 6.12 -11.53 15.14
CA ILE A 132 6.70 -10.91 13.95
C ILE A 132 8.08 -11.55 13.68
N SER A 133 8.24 -12.16 12.51
CA SER A 133 9.52 -12.75 12.10
C SER A 133 10.55 -11.66 11.82
N GLU A 134 11.83 -11.95 12.09
CA GLU A 134 12.93 -11.02 11.80
C GLU A 134 13.03 -10.69 10.31
N THR A 135 12.72 -11.66 9.44
CA THR A 135 12.62 -11.42 8.01
C THR A 135 11.55 -10.36 7.69
N SER A 136 10.40 -10.37 8.38
CA SER A 136 9.35 -9.37 8.17
C SER A 136 9.76 -7.98 8.68
N PHE A 137 10.35 -7.92 9.88
CA PHE A 137 10.83 -6.66 10.47
C PHE A 137 11.92 -6.02 9.58
N LEU A 138 12.94 -6.79 9.19
CA LEU A 138 14.03 -6.31 8.36
C LEU A 138 13.58 -6.00 6.91
N ALA A 139 12.58 -6.69 6.37
CA ALA A 139 11.96 -6.32 5.10
C ALA A 139 11.29 -4.95 5.15
N HIS A 140 10.52 -4.67 6.21
CA HIS A 140 9.90 -3.35 6.39
C HIS A 140 10.94 -2.24 6.61
N GLY A 141 11.99 -2.52 7.38
CA GLY A 141 13.14 -1.62 7.55
C GLY A 141 13.85 -1.29 6.24
N THR A 142 14.13 -2.33 5.43
CA THR A 142 14.69 -2.19 4.08
C THR A 142 13.80 -1.34 3.18
N GLU A 143 12.48 -1.46 3.30
CA GLU A 143 11.52 -0.65 2.55
C GLU A 143 11.44 0.80 3.04
N SER A 144 11.51 1.06 4.35
CA SER A 144 11.60 2.43 4.88
C SER A 144 12.83 3.13 4.31
N LEU A 145 14.00 2.46 4.38
CA LEU A 145 15.24 2.97 3.78
C LEU A 145 15.10 3.18 2.27
N TYR A 146 14.52 2.22 1.54
CA TYR A 146 14.26 2.36 0.10
C TYR A 146 13.41 3.60 -0.21
N LEU A 147 12.30 3.83 0.51
CA LEU A 147 11.43 4.99 0.31
C LEU A 147 12.08 6.31 0.79
N ALA A 148 12.88 6.27 1.85
CA ALA A 148 13.69 7.37 2.35
C ALA A 148 14.68 7.89 1.30
N LEU A 149 15.29 7.00 0.51
CA LEU A 149 16.13 7.36 -0.64
C LEU A 149 15.38 8.05 -1.80
N SER A 150 14.05 8.18 -1.74
CA SER A 150 13.24 9.05 -2.61
C SER A 150 12.60 10.23 -1.86
N ASN A 151 12.76 10.32 -0.54
CA ASN A 151 12.18 11.37 0.26
C ASN A 151 13.10 12.59 0.30
N LYS A 152 12.65 13.70 -0.30
CA LYS A 152 13.44 14.94 -0.36
C LYS A 152 13.91 15.43 1.03
N ARG A 153 13.10 15.31 2.09
CA ARG A 153 13.50 15.76 3.43
C ARG A 153 14.62 14.89 4.03
N PHE A 154 14.56 13.57 3.82
CA PHE A 154 15.63 12.65 4.22
C PHE A 154 16.93 12.94 3.47
N LEU A 155 16.85 13.18 2.15
CA LEU A 155 18.01 13.48 1.32
C LEU A 155 18.65 14.82 1.74
N GLU A 156 17.84 15.87 1.93
CA GLU A 156 18.30 17.20 2.38
C GLU A 156 19.03 17.18 3.73
N GLU A 157 18.63 16.30 4.66
CA GLU A 157 19.28 16.19 5.96
C GLU A 157 20.58 15.37 5.92
N ASN A 158 20.56 14.24 5.21
CA ASN A 158 21.64 13.25 5.30
C ASN A 158 22.73 13.40 4.23
N LEU A 159 22.42 14.02 3.07
CA LEU A 159 23.26 13.94 1.87
C LEU A 159 23.38 15.31 1.19
N SER A 160 24.60 15.83 1.07
CA SER A 160 24.91 17.00 0.25
C SER A 160 25.45 16.58 -1.12
N ASP A 161 24.94 17.20 -2.19
CA ASP A 161 25.44 17.09 -3.58
C ASP A 161 25.67 15.67 -4.13
N ILE A 162 24.86 14.69 -3.70
CA ILE A 162 24.96 13.31 -4.19
C ILE A 162 24.39 13.17 -5.62
N GLN A 163 25.11 12.44 -6.47
CA GLN A 163 24.66 12.19 -7.85
C GLN A 163 23.42 11.26 -7.87
N PRO A 164 22.33 11.62 -8.59
CA PRO A 164 21.10 10.82 -8.60
C PRO A 164 21.27 9.36 -9.07
N ILE A 165 22.30 9.07 -9.88
CA ILE A 165 22.61 7.71 -10.33
C ILE A 165 23.07 6.81 -9.17
N ARG A 166 23.80 7.34 -8.19
CA ARG A 166 24.26 6.56 -7.02
C ARG A 166 23.09 6.15 -6.13
N ILE A 167 22.14 7.06 -5.92
CA ILE A 167 20.85 6.77 -5.26
C ILE A 167 20.09 5.67 -6.01
N GLN A 168 20.03 5.73 -7.35
CA GLN A 168 19.34 4.71 -8.15
C GLN A 168 20.03 3.34 -8.08
N THR A 169 21.36 3.29 -8.12
CA THR A 169 22.16 2.06 -7.92
C THR A 169 21.87 1.43 -6.56
N LEU A 170 21.96 2.22 -5.49
CA LEU A 170 21.67 1.75 -4.12
C LEU A 170 20.23 1.24 -3.98
N ARG A 171 19.23 1.99 -4.48
CA ARG A 171 17.82 1.56 -4.47
C ARG A 171 17.60 0.26 -5.23
N LYS A 172 18.32 0.05 -6.34
CA LYS A 172 18.28 -1.20 -7.09
C LYS A 172 18.86 -2.34 -6.26
N ALA A 173 20.03 -2.16 -5.66
CA ALA A 173 20.67 -3.17 -4.80
C ALA A 173 19.79 -3.55 -3.59
N LEU A 174 19.20 -2.57 -2.89
CA LEU A 174 18.23 -2.83 -1.82
C LEU A 174 17.06 -3.70 -2.30
N ARG A 175 16.48 -3.37 -3.47
CA ARG A 175 15.34 -4.11 -4.04
C ARG A 175 15.71 -5.52 -4.53
N GLU A 176 16.92 -5.72 -5.06
CA GLU A 176 17.33 -6.99 -5.68
C GLU A 176 18.00 -7.96 -4.69
N HIS A 177 18.57 -7.48 -3.58
CA HIS A 177 19.40 -8.30 -2.67
C HIS A 177 18.95 -8.31 -1.21
N TYR A 178 18.20 -7.30 -0.75
CA TYR A 178 17.81 -7.14 0.66
C TYR A 178 16.30 -7.21 0.88
N TRP A 179 15.50 -6.80 -0.11
CA TRP A 179 14.05 -6.82 -0.04
C TRP A 179 13.52 -8.25 0.14
N ASN A 180 12.89 -8.52 1.30
CA ASN A 180 12.44 -9.84 1.71
C ASN A 180 13.55 -10.92 1.72
N ARG A 181 14.84 -10.55 1.86
CA ARG A 181 15.93 -11.54 2.04
C ARG A 181 15.64 -12.34 3.33
N PRO A 182 15.51 -13.68 3.26
CA PRO A 182 15.30 -14.48 4.46
C PRO A 182 16.48 -14.36 5.42
N VAL A 183 16.20 -14.33 6.71
CA VAL A 183 17.17 -14.47 7.80
C VAL A 183 16.84 -15.69 8.63
N ASN A 184 17.88 -16.41 9.03
CA ASN A 184 17.77 -17.67 9.75
C ASN A 184 17.61 -17.44 11.26
N ASP A 185 18.29 -16.44 11.79
CA ASP A 185 18.31 -16.07 13.19
C ASP A 185 18.69 -14.58 13.38
N HIS A 186 18.84 -14.19 14.65
CA HIS A 186 19.10 -12.80 15.04
C HIS A 186 20.47 -12.29 14.60
N GLU A 187 21.49 -13.16 14.60
CA GLU A 187 22.86 -12.78 14.24
C GLU A 187 22.96 -12.53 12.72
N ASP A 188 22.34 -13.40 11.91
CA ASP A 188 22.16 -13.22 10.46
C ASP A 188 21.36 -11.94 10.15
N GLY A 189 20.33 -11.64 10.95
CA GLY A 189 19.55 -10.41 10.86
C GLY A 189 20.36 -9.13 11.10
N ILE A 190 21.16 -9.09 12.16
CA ILE A 190 22.03 -7.94 12.46
C ILE A 190 23.16 -7.83 11.45
N GLU A 191 23.74 -8.93 10.99
CA GLU A 191 24.80 -8.90 9.98
C GLU A 191 24.28 -8.37 8.63
N MET A 192 23.04 -8.71 8.23
CA MET A 192 22.40 -8.05 7.08
C MET A 192 22.35 -6.52 7.23
N VAL A 193 22.01 -6.00 8.41
CA VAL A 193 21.97 -4.54 8.61
C VAL A 193 23.37 -3.95 8.61
N ARG A 194 24.40 -4.67 9.09
CA ARG A 194 25.81 -4.26 8.95
C ARG A 194 26.26 -4.21 7.49
N GLU A 195 25.87 -5.19 6.66
CA GLU A 195 26.09 -5.17 5.21
C GLU A 195 25.45 -3.93 4.57
N VAL A 196 24.18 -3.63 4.90
CA VAL A 196 23.47 -2.47 4.35
C VAL A 196 24.07 -1.15 4.85
N CYS A 197 24.57 -1.08 6.09
CA CYS A 197 25.34 0.06 6.58
C CYS A 197 26.65 0.29 5.80
N ALA A 198 27.36 -0.79 5.43
CA ALA A 198 28.54 -0.69 4.58
C ALA A 198 28.16 -0.23 3.16
N LEU A 199 27.16 -0.86 2.55
CA LEU A 199 26.66 -0.53 1.21
C LEU A 199 26.20 0.93 1.11
N THR A 200 25.38 1.40 2.06
CA THR A 200 24.87 2.78 2.07
C THR A 200 25.98 3.82 2.28
N ARG A 201 26.95 3.55 3.17
CA ARG A 201 28.13 4.40 3.34
C ARG A 201 28.97 4.46 2.06
N ASP A 202 29.22 3.33 1.41
CA ASP A 202 30.15 3.27 0.27
C ASP A 202 29.47 3.80 -1.01
N GLU A 203 28.17 3.54 -1.22
CA GLU A 203 27.41 4.00 -2.38
C GLU A 203 26.99 5.47 -2.31
N ILE A 204 26.71 6.05 -1.14
CA ILE A 204 26.22 7.45 -1.05
C ILE A 204 26.80 8.28 0.10
N GLY A 205 27.61 7.70 0.99
CA GLY A 205 28.15 8.42 2.16
C GLY A 205 27.18 8.54 3.34
N LEU A 206 26.08 7.78 3.34
CA LEU A 206 25.08 7.82 4.41
C LEU A 206 25.66 7.29 5.72
N SER A 207 25.33 7.92 6.85
CA SER A 207 25.77 7.44 8.16
C SER A 207 25.07 6.13 8.52
N ALA A 208 25.78 5.26 9.26
CA ALA A 208 25.19 4.03 9.76
C ALA A 208 24.02 4.31 10.72
N SER A 209 24.07 5.38 11.52
CA SER A 209 22.94 5.80 12.37
C SER A 209 21.67 6.04 11.54
N SER A 210 21.76 6.83 10.47
CA SER A 210 20.61 7.12 9.61
C SER A 210 20.08 5.87 8.90
N THR A 211 20.96 4.97 8.45
CA THR A 211 20.56 3.66 7.90
C THR A 211 19.82 2.81 8.94
N VAL A 212 20.37 2.65 10.14
CA VAL A 212 19.79 1.80 11.19
C VAL A 212 18.49 2.38 11.74
N MET A 213 18.34 3.70 11.85
CA MET A 213 17.06 4.29 12.27
C MET A 213 15.93 4.00 11.27
N GLU A 214 16.20 3.88 9.96
CA GLU A 214 15.17 3.43 9.01
C GLU A 214 14.77 1.96 9.23
N TYR A 215 15.68 1.10 9.72
CA TYR A 215 15.31 -0.25 10.17
C TYR A 215 14.46 -0.23 11.44
N ILE A 216 14.86 0.55 12.45
CA ILE A 216 14.15 0.66 13.75
C ILE A 216 12.72 1.17 13.60
N PHE A 217 12.50 2.20 12.77
CA PHE A 217 11.18 2.82 12.60
C PHE A 217 10.36 2.25 11.45
N GLY A 218 10.99 1.48 10.54
CA GLY A 218 10.30 0.78 9.47
C GLY A 218 9.74 -0.57 9.91
N GLY A 219 10.46 -1.28 10.79
CA GLY A 219 10.21 -2.67 11.22
C GLY A 219 8.85 -2.97 11.82
#